data_AF-A0A7Y8CT01-F1
#
_entry.id   AF-A0A7Y8CT01-F1
#
_cell.length_a   1.000
_cell.length_b   1.000
_cell.length_c   1.000
_cell.angle_alpha   90.00
_cell.angle_beta   90.00
_cell.angle_gamma   90.00
#
_symmetry.space_group_name_H-M   'P 1'
#
loop_
_entity.id
_entity.type
_entity.pdbx_description
1 polymer ?
#
loop_
_entity_poly.entity_id
_entity_poly.type
_entity_poly.pdbx_seq_one_letter_code
_entity_poly.pdbx_strand_id
1 'polypeptide(L)'
;VESAPFEITAVVLKDVTVNNYTFAKDAGFPTTGFTGATFTLNVTDGSASYFTWTSDASWVTVTDGVVKFTGPGTGDKVTITGTPSNGYGKIIKYSFTLEGWFIKNDSVSMDWLDAGNYCASQGYRLPTVAQMSLHRNYNATQRRGTGALWNEWGSLFHGSYVQSSERRMEAGTDKHYDVGLKNGDIYLSFDTGRYSVACRRDL
;
A
#
# COMPACT_ATOMS: atom_id res chain seq x y z
N VAL A 1 17.61 52.59 0.76
CA VAL A 1 16.67 51.50 0.45
C VAL A 1 17.07 50.34 1.34
N GLU A 2 16.30 50.09 2.38
CA GLU A 2 16.54 49.01 3.33
C GLU A 2 16.19 47.69 2.63
N SER A 3 17.18 46.79 2.48
CA SER A 3 16.99 45.49 1.86
C SER A 3 16.16 44.62 2.81
N ALA A 4 14.96 44.22 2.37
CA ALA A 4 14.14 43.25 3.10
C ALA A 4 14.95 41.97 3.36
N PRO A 5 14.89 41.38 4.57
CA PRO A 5 15.56 40.11 4.83
C PRO A 5 14.94 39.02 3.95
N PHE A 6 15.77 38.34 3.16
CA PHE A 6 15.36 37.11 2.47
C PHE A 6 15.11 36.03 3.53
N GLU A 7 13.84 35.69 3.78
CA GLU A 7 13.54 34.45 4.49
C GLU A 7 13.86 33.27 3.57
N ILE A 8 14.88 32.49 3.95
CA ILE A 8 15.12 31.18 3.33
C ILE A 8 14.13 30.20 3.98
N THR A 9 13.02 29.93 3.30
CA THR A 9 12.09 28.89 3.74
C THR A 9 12.80 27.53 3.68
N ALA A 10 12.84 26.82 4.81
CA ALA A 10 13.44 25.50 4.85
C ALA A 10 12.56 24.50 4.07
N VAL A 11 13.16 23.78 3.13
CA VAL A 11 12.50 22.65 2.45
C VAL A 11 12.23 21.54 3.48
N VAL A 12 10.97 21.14 3.62
CA VAL A 12 10.51 20.09 4.52
C VAL A 12 9.61 19.10 3.80
N LEU A 13 9.37 17.93 4.40
CA LEU A 13 8.35 17.01 3.90
C LEU A 13 6.97 17.65 4.02
N LYS A 14 6.26 17.71 2.91
CA LYS A 14 4.92 18.28 2.81
C LYS A 14 3.86 17.20 2.98
N ASP A 15 3.86 16.21 2.09
CA ASP A 15 2.84 15.18 1.98
C ASP A 15 3.38 13.98 1.17
N VAL A 16 2.55 12.94 1.04
CA VAL A 16 2.92 11.69 0.36
C VAL A 16 1.87 11.35 -0.71
N THR A 17 2.31 11.14 -1.95
CA THR A 17 1.40 10.85 -3.06
C THR A 17 1.55 9.41 -3.54
N VAL A 18 0.41 8.75 -3.78
CA VAL A 18 0.34 7.42 -4.38
C VAL A 18 -0.90 7.32 -5.26
N ASN A 19 -0.70 6.97 -6.53
CA ASN A 19 -1.78 6.75 -7.50
C ASN A 19 -2.81 7.91 -7.51
N ASN A 20 -2.31 9.12 -7.77
CA ASN A 20 -3.07 10.39 -7.81
C ASN A 20 -3.83 10.78 -6.53
N TYR A 21 -3.52 10.15 -5.39
CA TYR A 21 -4.04 10.55 -4.09
C TYR A 21 -2.92 10.99 -3.17
N THR A 22 -3.17 12.04 -2.39
CA THR A 22 -2.18 12.61 -1.47
C THR A 22 -2.63 12.40 -0.03
N PHE A 23 -1.81 11.66 0.73
CA PHE A 23 -1.93 11.51 2.17
C PHE A 23 -1.18 12.64 2.88
N ALA A 24 -1.71 13.09 4.02
CA ALA A 24 -0.92 13.90 4.94
C ALA A 24 0.33 13.11 5.37
N LYS A 25 1.45 13.82 5.58
CA LYS A 25 2.73 13.22 5.99
C LYS A 25 2.68 12.39 7.29
N ASP A 26 1.65 12.60 8.11
CA ASP A 26 1.40 11.96 9.40
C ASP A 26 0.14 11.07 9.40
N ALA A 27 -0.41 10.75 8.22
CA ALA A 27 -1.57 9.85 8.09
C ALA A 27 -1.29 8.38 8.47
N GLY A 28 -0.03 8.04 8.79
CA GLY A 28 0.40 6.66 9.08
C GLY A 28 0.54 5.77 7.85
N PHE A 29 0.55 6.35 6.64
CA PHE A 29 0.76 5.60 5.40
C PHE A 29 2.23 5.16 5.25
N PRO A 30 2.51 4.04 4.56
CA PRO A 30 1.63 2.89 4.36
C PRO A 30 1.65 1.96 5.57
N THR A 31 0.56 1.22 5.80
CA THR A 31 0.53 0.06 6.71
C THR A 31 0.48 -1.28 5.98
N THR A 32 0.29 -1.27 4.66
CA THR A 32 0.33 -2.47 3.82
C THR A 32 1.40 -2.34 2.74
N GLY A 33 1.92 -3.45 2.22
CA GLY A 33 2.91 -3.42 1.15
C GLY A 33 2.86 -4.64 0.25
N PHE A 34 3.45 -4.49 -0.93
CA PHE A 34 3.68 -5.58 -1.90
C PHE A 34 4.90 -5.21 -2.76
N THR A 35 5.49 -6.21 -3.40
CA THR A 35 6.66 -5.98 -4.27
C THR A 35 6.27 -5.10 -5.46
N GLY A 36 7.03 -4.03 -5.70
CA GLY A 36 6.78 -3.06 -6.76
C GLY A 36 5.86 -1.89 -6.33
N ALA A 37 5.36 -1.88 -5.10
CA ALA A 37 4.62 -0.74 -4.57
C ALA A 37 5.48 0.53 -4.61
N THR A 38 4.88 1.64 -5.04
CA THR A 38 5.58 2.93 -5.19
C THR A 38 4.75 4.09 -4.66
N PHE A 39 5.42 5.04 -4.03
CA PHE A 39 4.84 6.31 -3.57
C PHE A 39 5.90 7.42 -3.60
N THR A 40 5.45 8.67 -3.60
CA THR A 40 6.32 9.84 -3.72
C THR A 40 6.25 10.68 -2.46
N LEU A 41 7.42 10.99 -1.88
CA LEU A 41 7.59 11.98 -0.82
C LEU A 41 7.68 13.37 -1.45
N ASN A 42 6.68 14.22 -1.21
CA ASN A 42 6.68 15.58 -1.75
C ASN A 42 7.26 16.55 -0.73
N VAL A 43 8.08 17.49 -1.20
CA VAL A 43 8.73 18.50 -0.36
C VAL A 43 8.17 19.90 -0.62
N THR A 44 8.31 20.82 0.33
CA THR A 44 7.90 22.22 0.18
C THR A 44 8.90 23.01 -0.67
N ASP A 45 8.43 23.93 -1.51
CA ASP A 45 9.21 24.99 -2.16
C ASP A 45 10.57 24.53 -2.76
N GLY A 46 10.58 23.38 -3.42
CA GLY A 46 11.80 22.79 -3.99
C GLY A 46 11.57 21.45 -4.67
N SER A 47 12.67 20.78 -5.04
CA SER A 47 12.65 19.46 -5.66
C SER A 47 13.20 18.40 -4.70
N ALA A 48 12.57 17.23 -4.67
CA ALA A 48 13.11 16.07 -3.95
C ALA A 48 14.45 15.59 -4.50
N SER A 49 14.80 15.94 -5.75
CA SER A 49 16.11 15.66 -6.36
C SER A 49 17.27 16.47 -5.76
N TYR A 50 17.00 17.46 -4.91
CA TYR A 50 18.04 18.21 -4.19
C TYR A 50 18.58 17.46 -2.97
N PHE A 51 18.06 16.26 -2.71
CA PHE A 51 18.42 15.44 -1.56
C PHE A 51 19.03 14.11 -2.01
N THR A 52 20.06 13.69 -1.29
CA THR A 52 20.54 12.32 -1.32
C THR A 52 19.65 11.49 -0.40
N TRP A 53 18.90 10.56 -0.97
CA TRP A 53 17.95 9.73 -0.24
C TRP A 53 18.55 8.38 0.15
N THR A 54 18.27 7.94 1.37
CA THR A 54 18.61 6.61 1.88
C THR A 54 17.42 6.01 2.61
N SER A 55 17.41 4.68 2.73
CA SER A 55 16.51 3.90 3.55
C SER A 55 17.34 3.02 4.48
N ASP A 56 16.87 2.82 5.70
CA ASP A 56 17.44 1.83 6.64
C ASP A 56 16.98 0.39 6.33
N ALA A 57 15.95 0.21 5.51
CA ALA A 57 15.47 -1.08 5.05
C ALA A 57 16.02 -1.45 3.67
N SER A 58 16.60 -2.64 3.55
CA SER A 58 17.21 -3.15 2.31
C SER A 58 16.22 -3.47 1.18
N TRP A 59 14.95 -3.69 1.52
CA TRP A 59 13.86 -3.95 0.59
C TRP A 59 13.16 -2.65 0.10
N VAL A 60 13.72 -1.48 0.44
CA VAL A 60 13.21 -0.16 0.06
C VAL A 60 14.30 0.64 -0.64
N THR A 61 13.99 1.14 -1.82
CA THR A 61 14.85 2.06 -2.58
C THR A 61 14.17 3.41 -2.72
N VAL A 62 14.95 4.49 -2.74
CA VAL A 62 14.43 5.85 -2.92
C VAL A 62 15.27 6.60 -3.94
N THR A 63 14.61 7.23 -4.91
CA THR A 63 15.26 8.07 -5.93
C THR A 63 14.39 9.29 -6.18
N ASP A 64 14.95 10.48 -6.02
CA ASP A 64 14.24 11.76 -6.18
C ASP A 64 12.90 11.81 -5.42
N GLY A 65 12.89 11.28 -4.18
CA GLY A 65 11.69 11.19 -3.33
C GLY A 65 10.71 10.08 -3.72
N VAL A 66 10.92 9.36 -4.82
CA VAL A 66 10.12 8.19 -5.20
C VAL A 66 10.62 6.97 -4.46
N VAL A 67 9.78 6.44 -3.58
CA VAL A 67 10.02 5.24 -2.79
C VAL A 67 9.47 4.04 -3.54
N LYS A 68 10.24 2.95 -3.60
CA LYS A 68 9.84 1.68 -4.20
C LYS A 68 10.17 0.52 -3.30
N PHE A 69 9.22 -0.38 -3.12
CA PHE A 69 9.44 -1.66 -2.44
C PHE A 69 9.96 -2.69 -3.44
N THR A 70 11.15 -3.24 -3.19
CA THR A 70 11.85 -4.15 -4.11
C THR A 70 11.78 -5.61 -3.68
N GLY A 71 11.37 -5.88 -2.44
CA GLY A 71 11.23 -7.23 -1.91
C GLY A 71 10.31 -7.27 -0.69
N PRO A 72 10.14 -8.46 -0.07
CA PRO A 72 9.25 -8.65 1.07
C PRO A 72 9.59 -7.76 2.25
N GLY A 73 8.60 -6.98 2.70
CA GLY A 73 8.73 -6.14 3.90
C GLY A 73 8.65 -6.91 5.23
N THR A 74 9.10 -6.23 6.28
CA THR A 74 9.04 -6.67 7.69
C THR A 74 8.15 -5.71 8.51
N GLY A 75 7.80 -6.12 9.73
CA GLY A 75 7.03 -5.30 10.67
C GLY A 75 7.87 -4.26 11.42
N ASP A 76 9.17 -4.18 11.11
CA ASP A 76 10.05 -3.19 11.70
C ASP A 76 9.74 -1.79 11.16
N LYS A 77 9.97 -0.77 12.00
CA LYS A 77 9.88 0.62 11.55
C LYS A 77 10.98 0.92 10.53
N VAL A 78 10.58 1.37 9.36
CA VAL A 78 11.46 1.86 8.30
C VAL A 78 11.59 3.37 8.40
N THR A 79 12.79 3.90 8.17
CA THR A 79 13.07 5.33 8.09
C THR A 79 13.79 5.67 6.80
N ILE A 80 13.14 6.49 6.00
CA ILE A 80 13.71 7.12 4.81
C ILE A 80 14.28 8.48 5.21
N THR A 81 15.51 8.75 4.80
CA THR A 81 16.24 9.98 5.12
C THR A 81 16.66 10.69 3.84
N GLY A 82 16.21 11.93 3.67
CA GLY A 82 16.68 12.84 2.62
C GLY A 82 17.68 13.83 3.20
N THR A 83 18.93 13.76 2.77
CA THR A 83 19.99 14.69 3.20
C THR A 83 20.27 15.71 2.10
N PRO A 84 20.22 17.03 2.35
CA PRO A 84 20.50 18.04 1.32
C PRO A 84 21.85 17.80 0.65
N SER A 85 21.85 17.64 -0.68
CA SER A 85 23.07 17.27 -1.41
C SER A 85 24.11 18.39 -1.44
N ASN A 86 23.70 19.64 -1.27
CA ASN A 86 24.59 20.79 -1.14
C ASN A 86 25.19 20.95 0.27
N GLY A 87 24.79 20.11 1.23
CA GLY A 87 25.24 20.18 2.63
C GLY A 87 24.54 21.24 3.49
N TYR A 88 23.59 22.00 2.95
CA TYR A 88 22.86 23.06 3.66
C TYR A 88 21.37 22.79 3.69
N GLY A 89 20.74 22.98 4.86
CA GLY A 89 19.30 22.80 5.05
C GLY A 89 18.97 21.70 6.04
N LYS A 90 17.68 21.39 6.18
CA LYS A 90 17.19 20.39 7.12
C LYS A 90 17.18 19.00 6.48
N ILE A 91 17.56 18.00 7.27
CA ILE A 91 17.35 16.60 6.91
C ILE A 91 15.85 16.30 6.94
N ILE A 92 15.37 15.65 5.90
CA ILE A 92 14.00 15.15 5.82
C ILE A 92 13.98 13.70 6.32
N LYS A 93 12.98 13.38 7.14
CA LYS A 93 12.72 12.00 7.59
C LYS A 93 11.28 11.63 7.35
N TYR A 94 11.07 10.43 6.84
CA TYR A 94 9.76 9.79 6.75
C TYR A 94 9.87 8.38 7.29
N SER A 95 8.96 8.02 8.20
CA SER A 95 8.95 6.68 8.80
C SER A 95 7.59 6.05 8.67
N PHE A 96 7.58 4.73 8.47
CA PHE A 96 6.38 3.92 8.39
C PHE A 96 6.62 2.52 8.95
N THR A 97 5.54 1.81 9.26
CA THR A 97 5.55 0.44 9.76
C THR A 97 4.46 -0.34 9.05
N LEU A 98 4.81 -1.49 8.47
CA LEU A 98 3.86 -2.34 7.79
C LEU A 98 3.23 -3.33 8.78
N GLU A 99 1.93 -3.53 8.68
CA GLU A 99 1.13 -4.52 9.41
C GLU A 99 0.77 -5.73 8.53
N GLY A 100 1.00 -5.62 7.21
CA GLY A 100 0.63 -6.67 6.28
C GLY A 100 1.39 -6.61 4.97
N TRP A 101 1.92 -7.75 4.55
CA TRP A 101 2.53 -7.94 3.25
C TRP A 101 1.65 -8.77 2.33
N PHE A 102 1.44 -8.30 1.11
CA PHE A 102 0.64 -8.96 0.10
C PHE A 102 1.51 -9.56 -1.01
N ILE A 103 1.12 -10.75 -1.44
CA ILE A 103 1.54 -11.36 -2.70
C ILE A 103 0.30 -11.64 -3.53
N LYS A 104 0.47 -11.66 -4.85
CA LYS A 104 -0.62 -11.90 -5.79
C LYS A 104 -0.17 -12.91 -6.84
N ASN A 105 -1.09 -13.78 -7.24
CA ASN A 105 -0.90 -14.65 -8.40
C ASN A 105 -1.94 -14.31 -9.47
N ASP A 106 -1.47 -13.67 -10.55
CA ASP A 106 -2.28 -13.27 -11.70
C ASP A 106 -2.38 -14.34 -12.79
N SER A 107 -1.50 -15.35 -12.74
CA SER A 107 -1.37 -16.34 -13.81
C SER A 107 -2.34 -17.52 -13.67
N VAL A 108 -2.98 -17.66 -12.50
CA VAL A 108 -3.84 -18.80 -12.18
C VAL A 108 -5.12 -18.32 -11.51
N SER A 109 -6.27 -18.62 -12.12
CA SER A 109 -7.57 -18.59 -11.44
C SER A 109 -7.82 -19.93 -10.75
N MET A 110 -8.29 -19.92 -9.51
CA MET A 110 -8.58 -21.13 -8.73
C MET A 110 -9.86 -20.95 -7.92
N ASP A 111 -10.46 -22.05 -7.48
CA ASP A 111 -11.60 -22.01 -6.57
C ASP A 111 -11.16 -21.58 -5.16
N TRP A 112 -12.14 -21.33 -4.29
CA TRP A 112 -11.90 -20.74 -2.98
C TRP A 112 -11.09 -21.63 -2.04
N LEU A 113 -11.33 -22.94 -2.09
CA LEU A 113 -10.59 -23.90 -1.27
C LEU A 113 -9.14 -23.98 -1.74
N ASP A 114 -8.92 -24.08 -3.05
CA ASP A 114 -7.58 -24.07 -3.64
C ASP A 114 -6.85 -22.75 -3.39
N ALA A 115 -7.54 -21.61 -3.36
CA ALA A 115 -6.97 -20.30 -3.02
C ALA A 115 -6.44 -20.27 -1.58
N GLY A 116 -7.20 -20.83 -0.64
CA GLY A 116 -6.76 -21.01 0.74
C GLY A 116 -5.50 -21.87 0.83
N ASN A 117 -5.51 -23.03 0.16
CA ASN A 117 -4.38 -23.95 0.13
C ASN A 117 -3.13 -23.34 -0.53
N TYR A 118 -3.33 -22.60 -1.62
CA TYR A 118 -2.26 -21.88 -2.31
C TYR A 118 -1.60 -20.89 -1.36
N CYS A 119 -2.37 -20.00 -0.71
CA CYS A 119 -1.81 -19.03 0.22
C CYS A 119 -1.06 -19.72 1.38
N ALA A 120 -1.63 -20.79 1.94
CA ALA A 120 -0.98 -21.56 3.00
C ALA A 120 0.36 -22.15 2.55
N SER A 121 0.43 -22.70 1.32
CA SER A 121 1.67 -23.25 0.75
C SER A 121 2.78 -22.20 0.58
N GLN A 122 2.43 -20.93 0.46
CA GLN A 122 3.38 -19.82 0.38
C GLN A 122 3.80 -19.29 1.77
N GLY A 123 3.19 -19.79 2.86
CA GLY A 123 3.35 -19.23 4.21
C GLY A 123 2.50 -17.99 4.47
N TYR A 124 1.41 -17.82 3.71
CA TYR A 124 0.45 -16.71 3.80
C TYR A 124 -0.94 -17.27 4.12
N ARG A 125 -1.94 -16.38 4.20
CA ARG A 125 -3.37 -16.74 4.27
C ARG A 125 -4.18 -15.90 3.31
N LEU A 126 -5.41 -16.32 3.04
CA LEU A 126 -6.38 -15.44 2.40
C LEU A 126 -6.60 -14.21 3.31
N PRO A 127 -6.55 -12.99 2.76
CA PRO A 127 -6.87 -11.78 3.50
C PRO A 127 -8.37 -11.70 3.80
N THR A 128 -8.74 -11.03 4.90
CA THR A 128 -10.14 -10.65 5.13
C THR A 128 -10.53 -9.51 4.18
N VAL A 129 -11.84 -9.28 3.98
CA VAL A 129 -12.31 -8.13 3.19
C VAL A 129 -11.81 -6.84 3.82
N ALA A 130 -11.82 -6.70 5.15
CA ALA A 130 -11.34 -5.49 5.83
C ALA A 130 -9.85 -5.20 5.58
N GLN A 131 -9.03 -6.24 5.36
CA GLN A 131 -7.61 -6.10 5.03
C GLN A 131 -7.37 -5.64 3.58
N MET A 132 -8.37 -5.79 2.71
CA MET A 132 -8.28 -5.43 1.30
C MET A 132 -9.04 -4.15 0.96
N SER A 133 -10.21 -3.94 1.57
CA SER A 133 -11.09 -2.79 1.35
C SER A 133 -11.81 -2.39 2.63
N LEU A 134 -11.66 -1.12 3.03
CA LEU A 134 -12.44 -0.52 4.10
C LEU A 134 -13.92 -0.47 3.70
N HIS A 135 -14.80 -0.98 4.55
CA HIS A 135 -16.21 -1.16 4.23
C HIS A 135 -17.12 -1.01 5.45
N ARG A 136 -18.43 -0.94 5.19
CA ARG A 136 -19.50 -1.06 6.20
C ARG A 136 -20.50 -2.10 5.74
N ASN A 137 -20.67 -3.19 6.49
CA ASN A 137 -21.55 -4.32 6.11
C ASN A 137 -21.27 -4.81 4.66
N TYR A 138 -19.98 -5.02 4.34
CA TYR A 138 -19.51 -5.40 3.00
C TYR A 138 -19.85 -4.41 1.87
N ASN A 139 -20.25 -3.18 2.19
CA ASN A 139 -20.33 -2.09 1.24
C ASN A 139 -19.03 -1.28 1.28
N ALA A 140 -18.27 -1.31 0.18
CA ALA A 140 -16.97 -0.64 0.07
C ALA A 140 -17.13 0.87 0.29
N THR A 141 -16.25 1.46 1.10
CA THR A 141 -16.27 2.91 1.34
C THR A 141 -15.83 3.72 0.11
N GLN A 142 -15.07 3.10 -0.80
CA GLN A 142 -14.44 3.73 -1.97
C GLN A 142 -13.60 4.97 -1.62
N ARG A 143 -13.20 5.12 -0.35
CA ARG A 143 -12.40 6.24 0.15
C ARG A 143 -10.95 5.80 0.31
N ARG A 144 -10.00 6.65 -0.09
CA ARG A 144 -8.58 6.41 0.20
C ARG A 144 -8.32 6.60 1.70
N GLY A 145 -7.45 5.78 2.26
CA GLY A 145 -7.23 5.64 3.71
C GLY A 145 -6.19 4.58 4.02
N THR A 146 -5.71 4.51 5.26
CA THR A 146 -4.75 3.52 5.72
C THR A 146 -5.43 2.26 6.28
N GLY A 147 -4.68 1.16 6.38
CA GLY A 147 -5.15 -0.10 7.01
C GLY A 147 -5.70 -1.16 6.05
N ALA A 148 -5.92 -0.82 4.78
CA ALA A 148 -6.41 -1.76 3.77
C ALA A 148 -5.74 -1.54 2.41
N LEU A 149 -5.45 -2.64 1.71
CA LEU A 149 -4.67 -2.64 0.47
C LEU A 149 -5.18 -1.64 -0.58
N TRP A 150 -6.46 -1.73 -0.97
CA TRP A 150 -7.00 -0.86 -2.01
C TRP A 150 -7.10 0.60 -1.56
N ASN A 151 -7.46 0.83 -0.30
CA ASN A 151 -7.61 2.19 0.23
C ASN A 151 -6.26 2.92 0.29
N GLU A 152 -5.17 2.20 0.55
CA GLU A 152 -3.81 2.75 0.58
C GLU A 152 -3.27 3.00 -0.82
N TRP A 153 -3.35 2.01 -1.70
CA TRP A 153 -2.63 2.02 -2.98
C TRP A 153 -3.50 2.42 -4.18
N GLY A 154 -4.81 2.48 -4.00
CA GLY A 154 -5.79 2.76 -5.05
C GLY A 154 -5.90 1.62 -6.05
N SER A 155 -6.23 1.96 -7.30
CA SER A 155 -6.31 1.00 -8.40
C SER A 155 -4.97 0.30 -8.63
N LEU A 156 -4.90 -0.97 -8.24
CA LEU A 156 -3.81 -1.87 -8.59
C LEU A 156 -4.19 -2.50 -9.93
N PHE A 157 -3.60 -1.99 -11.03
CA PHE A 157 -3.89 -2.42 -12.40
C PHE A 157 -3.84 -3.95 -12.55
N HIS A 158 -4.62 -4.48 -13.51
CA HIS A 158 -5.05 -5.88 -13.74
C HIS A 158 -6.47 -6.26 -13.28
N GLY A 159 -7.32 -5.30 -12.89
CA GLY A 159 -8.80 -5.45 -12.94
C GLY A 159 -9.41 -6.69 -12.26
N SER A 160 -8.64 -7.41 -11.45
CA SER A 160 -8.99 -8.72 -10.94
C SER A 160 -9.72 -8.57 -9.62
N TYR A 161 -10.75 -9.38 -9.47
CA TYR A 161 -11.29 -9.72 -8.17
C TYR A 161 -10.34 -10.72 -7.52
N VAL A 162 -9.99 -10.46 -6.26
CA VAL A 162 -9.20 -11.38 -5.45
C VAL A 162 -10.02 -11.88 -4.28
N GLN A 163 -9.85 -13.17 -4.01
CA GLN A 163 -10.65 -13.89 -3.03
C GLN A 163 -10.32 -13.47 -1.60
N SER A 164 -11.34 -13.35 -0.75
CA SER A 164 -11.19 -13.12 0.69
C SER A 164 -11.42 -14.39 1.50
N SER A 165 -11.01 -14.39 2.77
CA SER A 165 -11.26 -15.50 3.70
C SER A 165 -12.69 -15.57 4.24
N GLU A 166 -13.52 -14.57 3.98
CA GLU A 166 -14.84 -14.45 4.62
C GLU A 166 -15.93 -15.07 3.75
N ARG A 167 -16.65 -16.02 4.34
CA ARG A 167 -17.78 -16.70 3.70
C ARG A 167 -19.11 -16.08 4.09
N ARG A 168 -20.08 -16.24 3.19
CA ARG A 168 -21.48 -15.99 3.47
C ARG A 168 -22.26 -17.26 3.18
N MET A 169 -22.71 -17.92 4.24
CA MET A 169 -23.60 -19.07 4.13
C MET A 169 -25.01 -18.59 3.78
N GLU A 170 -25.48 -18.90 2.57
CA GLU A 170 -26.87 -18.74 2.16
C GLU A 170 -27.46 -20.14 1.92
N ALA A 171 -28.75 -20.34 2.23
CA ALA A 171 -29.38 -21.65 2.14
C ALA A 171 -29.21 -22.25 0.72
N GLY A 172 -28.38 -23.30 0.62
CA GLY A 172 -28.13 -24.05 -0.61
C GLY A 172 -27.01 -23.53 -1.52
N THR A 173 -26.26 -22.48 -1.15
CA THR A 173 -25.11 -22.01 -1.93
C THR A 173 -23.95 -21.54 -1.05
N ASP A 174 -22.80 -22.20 -1.17
CA ASP A 174 -21.55 -21.76 -0.54
C ASP A 174 -20.94 -20.60 -1.35
N LYS A 175 -20.73 -19.47 -0.68
CA LYS A 175 -20.20 -18.24 -1.26
C LYS A 175 -19.16 -17.61 -0.35
N HIS A 176 -18.29 -16.82 -0.96
CA HIS A 176 -17.30 -15.97 -0.30
C HIS A 176 -17.33 -14.55 -0.85
N TYR A 177 -16.71 -13.63 -0.11
CA TYR A 177 -16.51 -12.29 -0.59
C TYR A 177 -15.23 -12.18 -1.43
N ASP A 178 -15.32 -11.40 -2.50
CA ASP A 178 -14.20 -10.98 -3.33
C ASP A 178 -14.01 -9.47 -3.24
N VAL A 179 -12.78 -9.01 -3.45
CA VAL A 179 -12.47 -7.58 -3.54
C VAL A 179 -11.88 -7.24 -4.90
N GLY A 180 -12.47 -6.26 -5.58
CA GLY A 180 -12.01 -5.75 -6.86
C GLY A 180 -10.82 -4.80 -6.67
N LEU A 181 -9.64 -5.16 -7.18
CA LEU A 181 -8.44 -4.32 -7.01
C LEU A 181 -8.44 -3.03 -7.87
N LYS A 182 -9.39 -2.90 -8.80
CA LYS A 182 -9.58 -1.69 -9.59
C LYS A 182 -10.19 -0.54 -8.78
N ASN A 183 -11.21 -0.84 -7.98
CA ASN A 183 -12.05 0.17 -7.35
C ASN A 183 -12.41 -0.13 -5.88
N GLY A 184 -11.92 -1.23 -5.32
CA GLY A 184 -12.14 -1.64 -3.93
C GLY A 184 -13.53 -2.22 -3.68
N ASP A 185 -14.32 -2.47 -4.72
CA ASP A 185 -15.67 -3.02 -4.58
C ASP A 185 -15.64 -4.43 -4.02
N ILE A 186 -16.72 -4.78 -3.31
CA ILE A 186 -16.87 -6.07 -2.64
C ILE A 186 -18.03 -6.80 -3.29
N TYR A 187 -17.80 -8.05 -3.68
CA TYR A 187 -18.80 -8.90 -4.34
C TYR A 187 -18.92 -10.24 -3.66
N LEU A 188 -20.05 -10.91 -3.87
CA LEU A 188 -20.26 -12.30 -3.48
C LEU A 188 -20.05 -13.20 -4.69
N SER A 189 -19.22 -14.20 -4.51
CA SER A 189 -18.87 -15.20 -5.52
C SER A 189 -19.13 -16.60 -4.98
N PHE A 190 -19.43 -17.54 -5.89
CA PHE A 190 -19.59 -18.95 -5.51
C PHE A 190 -18.22 -19.55 -5.16
N ASP A 191 -18.18 -20.42 -4.16
CA ASP A 191 -16.93 -21.07 -3.73
C ASP A 191 -16.29 -21.91 -4.85
N THR A 192 -17.09 -22.40 -5.81
CA THR A 192 -16.63 -23.13 -7.01
C THR A 192 -16.21 -22.22 -8.16
N GLY A 193 -16.44 -20.91 -8.05
CA GLY A 193 -16.03 -19.93 -9.06
C GLY A 193 -14.51 -19.77 -9.04
N ARG A 194 -13.91 -19.56 -10.21
CA ARG A 194 -12.45 -19.46 -10.35
C ARG A 194 -12.02 -18.00 -10.47
N TYR A 195 -11.25 -17.52 -9.50
CA TYR A 195 -10.80 -16.14 -9.43
C TYR A 195 -9.31 -16.05 -9.11
N SER A 196 -8.72 -14.86 -9.32
CA SER A 196 -7.35 -14.58 -8.92
C SER A 196 -7.22 -14.63 -7.40
N VAL A 197 -5.99 -14.83 -6.92
CA VAL A 197 -5.71 -14.90 -5.49
C VAL A 197 -4.70 -13.84 -5.07
N ALA A 198 -5.04 -13.13 -4.00
CA ALA A 198 -4.09 -12.36 -3.21
C ALA A 198 -3.94 -13.05 -1.85
N CYS A 199 -2.71 -13.14 -1.37
CA CYS A 199 -2.41 -13.71 -0.07
C CYS A 199 -1.77 -12.64 0.81
N ARG A 200 -2.11 -12.65 2.09
CA ARG A 200 -1.54 -11.74 3.11
C ARG A 200 -0.79 -12.51 4.17
N ARG A 201 0.34 -11.94 4.58
CA ARG A 201 1.08 -12.28 5.79
C ARG A 201 1.05 -11.08 6.72
N ASP A 202 0.73 -11.29 7.98
CA ASP A 202 0.85 -10.23 9.00
C ASP A 202 2.31 -10.09 9.42
N LEU A 203 2.68 -8.88 9.83
CA LEU A 203 4.05 -8.50 10.14
C LEU A 203 4.20 -8.02 11.57
#